data_AF-A0A851UK30-F1
#
_entry.id   AF-A0A851UK30-F1
#
_cell.length_a   1.000
_cell.length_b   1.000
_cell.length_c   1.000
_cell.angle_alpha   90.00
_cell.angle_beta   90.00
_cell.angle_gamma   90.00
#
_symmetry.space_group_name_H-M   'P 1'
#
loop_
_entity.id
_entity.type
_entity.pdbx_description
1 polymer ?
#
loop_
_entity_poly.entity_id
_entity_poly.type
_entity_poly.pdbx_seq_one_letter_code
_entity_poly.pdbx_strand_id
1 'polypeptide(L)'
;IDLDTIDVSNLNRQFLFQKKHVGRSKSQVAKESVLQFCPEANIIAYHDSIMNPDYNVEFFRQFTLVMNALDNRAARNHVNRMCLAADIPLIESGTAGYLGQVTVIKKGVTECYECQPKPTQKTFPGCTIRNTPSEPIHCIVWAKYLFNQLFGEEDADQEVSPDRADPEAAWEPAEAEARALASNEDGEIKRVSTKEWAKSTGYDPVKLFTKLFKDDIRYLLTMDKLWRKRKPPVPLDWAEVQKQEQNISDQQNESPAVLKDQQVLSVRSYADLFSKSVKTLSLHLAEKADGEALIWDKDDPSAMDFVTSAANLRMHVFGMNMKSRFDIKSMAGNIIPAIATTNAVIAGLIVLEGLKILSGKIDQCRTVS
;
A
#
# COMPACT_ATOMS: atom_id res chain seq x y z
N ILE A 1 19.58 2.59 11.55
CA ILE A 1 18.22 2.88 12.08
C ILE A 1 17.21 2.22 11.15
N ASP A 2 16.17 1.58 11.70
CA ASP A 2 15.08 0.95 10.93
C ASP A 2 13.83 0.86 11.82
N LEU A 3 12.67 1.25 11.29
CA LEU A 3 11.41 1.27 12.04
C LEU A 3 10.66 -0.07 11.99
N ASP A 4 11.06 -0.98 11.11
CA ASP A 4 10.32 -2.21 10.85
C ASP A 4 10.82 -3.39 11.70
N THR A 5 9.95 -4.39 11.81
CA THR A 5 10.27 -5.75 12.25
C THR A 5 10.50 -6.68 11.06
N ILE A 6 11.12 -7.83 11.32
CA ILE A 6 11.48 -8.81 10.28
C ILE A 6 10.24 -9.58 9.84
N ASP A 7 9.98 -9.60 8.54
CA ASP A 7 8.95 -10.41 7.90
C ASP A 7 9.53 -11.60 7.11
N VAL A 8 8.76 -12.66 6.91
CA VAL A 8 9.17 -13.85 6.15
C VAL A 8 9.57 -13.50 4.71
N SER A 9 8.89 -12.53 4.10
CA SER A 9 9.18 -12.05 2.74
C SER A 9 10.55 -11.38 2.61
N ASN A 10 11.18 -11.01 3.72
CA ASN A 10 12.49 -10.36 3.74
C ASN A 10 13.65 -11.35 3.58
N LEU A 11 13.43 -12.61 3.96
CA LEU A 11 14.49 -13.63 4.12
C LEU A 11 15.16 -14.05 2.80
N ASN A 12 14.55 -13.76 1.64
CA ASN A 12 15.14 -14.07 0.33
C ASN A 12 16.30 -13.12 -0.06
N ARG A 13 16.46 -11.98 0.61
CA ARG A 13 17.42 -10.93 0.22
C ARG A 13 18.07 -10.18 1.37
N GLN A 14 17.58 -10.33 2.60
CA GLN A 14 18.14 -9.71 3.80
C GLN A 14 18.83 -10.79 4.64
N PHE A 15 20.03 -11.18 4.21
CA PHE A 15 20.73 -12.39 4.68
C PHE A 15 21.14 -12.38 6.16
N LEU A 16 21.14 -11.22 6.82
CA LEU A 16 21.36 -11.12 8.27
C LEU A 16 20.18 -11.69 9.08
N PHE A 17 19.04 -11.97 8.43
CA PHE A 17 17.83 -12.43 9.10
C PHE A 17 17.57 -13.90 8.81
N GLN A 18 17.09 -14.61 9.83
CA GLN A 18 16.73 -16.03 9.76
C GLN A 18 15.27 -16.18 10.14
N LYS A 19 14.66 -17.32 9.81
CA LYS A 19 13.23 -17.58 10.12
C LYS A 19 12.89 -17.45 11.61
N LYS A 20 13.83 -17.76 12.51
CA LYS A 20 13.68 -17.59 13.96
C LYS A 20 13.64 -16.13 14.43
N HIS A 21 13.98 -15.17 13.57
CA HIS A 21 14.03 -13.75 13.88
C HIS A 21 12.74 -13.00 13.48
N VAL A 22 11.77 -13.67 12.84
CA VAL A 22 10.52 -13.04 12.39
C VAL A 22 9.80 -12.39 13.57
N GLY A 23 9.32 -11.15 13.38
CA GLY A 23 8.70 -10.32 14.40
C GLY A 23 9.66 -9.52 15.28
N ARG A 24 10.98 -9.76 15.23
CA ARG A 24 11.99 -8.96 15.93
C ARG A 24 12.38 -7.72 15.13
N SER A 25 12.92 -6.71 15.80
CA SER A 25 13.44 -5.49 15.16
C SER A 25 14.56 -5.79 14.15
N LYS A 26 14.46 -5.23 12.94
CA LYS A 26 15.48 -5.39 11.89
C LYS A 26 16.84 -4.84 12.33
N SER A 27 16.87 -3.63 12.91
CA SER A 27 18.12 -2.96 13.28
C SER A 27 18.85 -3.68 14.41
N GLN A 28 18.13 -4.20 15.41
CA GLN A 28 18.72 -4.94 16.53
C GLN A 28 19.29 -6.29 16.07
N VAL A 29 18.53 -7.06 15.30
CA VAL A 29 18.98 -8.38 14.81
C VAL A 29 20.13 -8.23 13.80
N ALA A 30 20.13 -7.17 12.99
CA ALA A 30 21.24 -6.88 12.10
C ALA A 30 22.54 -6.66 12.89
N LYS A 31 22.50 -5.87 13.97
CA LYS A 31 23.63 -5.69 14.89
C LYS A 31 24.08 -7.02 15.49
N GLU A 32 23.16 -7.80 16.07
CA GLU A 32 23.48 -9.11 16.66
C GLU A 32 24.17 -10.04 15.67
N SER A 33 23.70 -10.06 14.42
CA SER A 33 24.23 -10.93 13.37
C SER A 33 25.62 -10.49 12.90
N VAL A 34 25.85 -9.18 12.77
CA VAL A 34 27.18 -8.66 12.41
C VAL A 34 28.22 -8.95 13.48
N LEU A 35 27.85 -8.78 14.76
CA LEU A 35 28.76 -9.03 15.88
C LEU A 35 29.18 -10.49 16.04
N GLN A 36 28.45 -11.44 15.44
CA GLN A 36 28.86 -12.85 15.43
C GLN A 36 30.12 -13.11 14.58
N PHE A 37 30.28 -12.39 13.48
CA PHE A 37 31.42 -12.56 12.57
C PHE A 37 32.42 -11.40 12.60
N CYS A 38 32.06 -10.26 13.18
CA CYS A 38 32.97 -9.13 13.43
C CYS A 38 32.72 -8.54 14.83
N PRO A 39 33.23 -9.17 15.91
CA PRO A 39 32.95 -8.74 17.29
C PRO A 39 33.49 -7.36 17.65
N GLU A 40 34.56 -6.92 17.00
CA GLU A 40 35.21 -5.60 17.22
C GLU A 40 34.43 -4.43 16.60
N ALA A 41 33.34 -4.70 15.85
CA ALA A 41 32.56 -3.67 15.19
C ALA A 41 31.73 -2.84 16.20
N ASN A 42 31.84 -1.51 16.12
CA ASN A 42 31.06 -0.60 16.96
C ASN A 42 29.74 -0.22 16.27
N ILE A 43 28.64 -0.87 16.68
CA ILE A 43 27.32 -0.69 16.05
C ILE A 43 26.30 -0.20 17.08
N ILE A 44 25.65 0.92 16.77
CA ILE A 44 24.49 1.44 17.50
C ILE A 44 23.23 1.20 16.66
N ALA A 45 22.29 0.43 17.22
CA ALA A 45 21.06 0.05 16.55
C ALA A 45 19.87 0.83 17.14
N TYR A 46 19.17 1.58 16.28
CA TYR A 46 17.95 2.30 16.62
C TYR A 46 16.78 1.60 15.92
N HIS A 47 15.78 1.17 16.70
CA HIS A 47 14.52 0.67 16.19
C HIS A 47 13.48 1.77 16.24
N ASP A 48 13.50 2.62 15.21
CA ASP A 48 12.75 3.87 15.19
C ASP A 48 12.71 4.42 13.76
N SER A 49 11.82 5.38 13.52
CA SER A 49 11.78 6.15 12.29
C SER A 49 12.83 7.26 12.31
N ILE A 50 13.59 7.41 11.23
CA ILE A 50 14.51 8.53 11.05
C ILE A 50 13.81 9.90 11.04
N MET A 51 12.48 9.92 10.90
CA MET A 51 11.66 11.13 10.95
C MET A 51 11.27 11.55 12.38
N ASN A 52 11.64 10.77 13.41
CA ASN A 52 11.46 11.18 14.79
C ASN A 52 12.30 12.46 15.08
N PRO A 53 11.71 13.50 15.70
CA PRO A 53 12.40 14.73 16.08
C PRO A 53 13.73 14.57 16.83
N ASP A 54 13.94 13.44 17.52
CA ASP A 54 15.19 13.14 18.22
C ASP A 54 16.41 13.10 17.26
N TYR A 55 16.19 12.71 15.99
CA TYR A 55 17.23 12.66 14.96
C TYR A 55 17.37 14.00 14.23
N ASN A 56 17.63 15.06 14.99
CA ASN A 56 17.78 16.42 14.48
C ASN A 56 19.13 16.67 13.79
N VAL A 57 19.38 17.91 13.34
CA VAL A 57 20.61 18.28 12.62
C VAL A 57 21.88 17.98 13.42
N GLU A 58 21.84 18.10 14.74
CA GLU A 58 22.98 17.82 15.61
C GLU A 58 23.32 16.34 15.65
N PHE A 59 22.31 15.46 15.63
CA PHE A 59 22.51 14.04 15.45
C PHE A 59 23.21 13.74 14.12
N PHE A 60 22.75 14.35 13.02
CA PHE A 60 23.36 14.13 11.70
C PHE A 60 24.81 14.62 11.61
N ARG A 61 25.19 15.69 12.32
CA ARG A 61 26.57 16.22 12.35
C ARG A 61 27.59 15.27 12.97
N GLN A 62 27.15 14.26 13.71
CA GLN A 62 28.04 13.26 14.30
C GLN A 62 28.67 12.34 13.25
N PHE A 63 28.11 12.29 12.04
CA PHE A 63 28.54 11.38 10.98
C PHE A 63 29.40 12.09 9.93
N THR A 64 30.43 11.41 9.44
CA THR A 64 31.22 11.85 8.29
C THR A 64 30.52 11.56 6.96
N LEU A 65 29.63 10.55 6.95
CA LEU A 65 28.95 10.05 5.76
C LEU A 65 27.60 9.46 6.15
N VAL A 66 26.56 9.75 5.37
CA VAL A 66 25.24 9.11 5.48
C VAL A 66 24.97 8.28 4.25
N MET A 67 24.40 7.09 4.42
CA MET A 67 24.05 6.17 3.32
C MET A 67 22.58 5.78 3.42
N ASN A 68 21.80 6.11 2.39
CA ASN A 68 20.40 5.71 2.32
C ASN A 68 20.26 4.25 1.85
N ALA A 69 19.47 3.50 2.60
CA ALA A 69 18.99 2.16 2.28
C ALA A 69 17.45 2.09 2.44
N LEU A 70 16.78 3.19 2.08
CA LEU A 70 15.34 3.41 2.27
C LEU A 70 14.55 2.98 1.03
N ASP A 71 13.26 2.70 1.21
CA ASP A 71 12.34 2.29 0.15
C ASP A 71 11.20 3.31 -0.10
N ASN A 72 11.04 4.31 0.77
CA ASN A 72 9.97 5.29 0.68
C ASN A 72 10.51 6.71 0.39
N ARG A 73 9.74 7.48 -0.40
CA ARG A 73 10.12 8.81 -0.87
C ARG A 73 10.13 9.85 0.26
N ALA A 74 9.21 9.76 1.21
CA ALA A 74 9.09 10.74 2.30
C ALA A 74 10.34 10.74 3.20
N ALA A 75 10.80 9.56 3.63
CA ALA A 75 12.03 9.41 4.41
C ALA A 75 13.27 9.83 3.62
N ARG A 76 13.36 9.50 2.32
CA ARG A 76 14.47 9.97 1.46
C ARG A 76 14.52 11.49 1.35
N ASN A 77 13.38 12.15 1.16
CA ASN A 77 13.29 13.62 1.18
C ASN A 77 13.72 14.19 2.54
N HIS A 78 13.27 13.58 3.64
CA HIS A 78 13.65 13.99 4.99
C HIS A 78 15.17 13.90 5.19
N VAL A 79 15.77 12.72 4.93
CA VAL A 79 17.23 12.52 5.08
C VAL A 79 18.02 13.44 4.16
N ASN A 80 17.56 13.65 2.91
CA ASN A 80 18.17 14.62 1.98
C ASN A 80 18.26 16.01 2.62
N ARG A 81 17.15 16.53 3.16
CA ARG A 81 17.11 17.86 3.80
C ARG A 81 17.98 17.91 5.06
N MET A 82 17.98 16.85 5.87
CA MET A 82 18.81 16.77 7.07
C MET A 82 20.31 16.78 6.74
N CYS A 83 20.74 16.05 5.71
CA CYS A 83 22.13 16.04 5.25
C CYS A 83 22.56 17.40 4.67
N LEU A 84 21.68 18.08 3.92
CA LEU A 84 21.91 19.44 3.45
C LEU A 84 21.99 20.46 4.60
N ALA A 85 21.20 20.30 5.65
CA ALA A 85 21.23 21.16 6.83
C ALA A 85 22.50 20.94 7.68
N ALA A 86 22.91 19.68 7.85
CA ALA A 86 24.11 19.28 8.58
C ALA A 86 25.41 19.45 7.77
N ASP A 87 25.30 19.67 6.46
CA ASP A 87 26.41 19.69 5.49
C ASP A 87 27.23 18.39 5.43
N ILE A 88 26.55 17.26 5.57
CA ILE A 88 27.16 15.92 5.50
C ILE A 88 26.91 15.31 4.11
N PRO A 89 27.92 14.71 3.46
CA PRO A 89 27.73 13.96 2.23
C PRO A 89 26.73 12.81 2.42
N LEU A 90 25.81 12.66 1.47
CA LEU A 90 24.81 11.60 1.43
C LEU A 90 25.03 10.73 0.19
N ILE A 91 25.08 9.42 0.37
CA ILE A 91 24.98 8.46 -0.73
C ILE A 91 23.54 7.98 -0.82
N GLU A 92 22.88 8.29 -1.92
CA GLU A 92 21.54 7.80 -2.23
C GLU A 92 21.62 6.54 -3.10
N SER A 93 20.72 5.60 -2.85
CA SER A 93 20.66 4.37 -3.64
C SER A 93 19.23 3.85 -3.77
N GLY A 94 19.01 3.00 -4.77
CA GLY A 94 17.75 2.28 -4.90
C GLY A 94 17.86 1.10 -5.84
N THR A 95 16.99 0.11 -5.65
CA THR A 95 16.91 -1.09 -6.47
C THR A 95 15.47 -1.38 -6.89
N ALA A 96 15.30 -1.93 -8.08
CA ALA A 96 14.03 -2.41 -8.62
C ALA A 96 14.30 -3.57 -9.60
N GLY A 97 14.03 -4.79 -9.16
CA GLY A 97 14.30 -6.01 -9.92
C GLY A 97 15.78 -6.17 -10.22
N TYR A 98 16.15 -6.10 -11.50
CA TYR A 98 17.52 -6.18 -12.00
C TYR A 98 18.19 -4.81 -12.16
N LEU A 99 17.45 -3.72 -11.91
CA LEU A 99 17.95 -2.36 -12.04
C LEU A 99 18.27 -1.80 -10.65
N GLY A 100 19.25 -0.91 -10.59
CA GLY A 100 19.51 -0.13 -9.39
C GLY A 100 20.51 0.98 -9.67
N GLN A 101 20.56 1.97 -8.80
CA GLN A 101 21.47 3.09 -8.97
C GLN A 101 22.07 3.55 -7.65
N VAL A 102 23.24 4.18 -7.74
CA VAL A 102 23.95 4.87 -6.65
C VAL A 102 24.29 6.28 -7.13
N THR A 103 24.10 7.27 -6.26
CA THR A 103 24.52 8.66 -6.54
C THR A 103 24.96 9.37 -5.27
N VAL A 104 25.79 10.39 -5.41
CA VAL A 104 26.36 11.17 -4.30
C VAL A 104 25.75 12.57 -4.28
N ILE A 105 25.25 12.96 -3.10
CA ILE A 105 24.67 14.25 -2.81
C ILE A 105 25.60 15.00 -1.85
N LYS A 106 26.11 16.16 -2.27
CA LYS A 106 26.87 17.07 -1.43
C LYS A 106 26.45 18.50 -1.70
N LYS A 107 26.06 19.20 -0.62
CA LYS A 107 25.64 20.60 -0.63
C LYS A 107 26.66 21.47 -1.35
N GLY A 108 26.18 22.30 -2.28
CA GLY A 108 27.02 23.24 -3.04
C GLY A 108 27.91 22.59 -4.11
N VAL A 109 27.89 21.27 -4.26
CA VAL A 109 28.74 20.54 -5.23
C VAL A 109 27.90 19.78 -6.25
N THR A 110 26.94 18.97 -5.79
CA THR A 110 26.06 18.17 -6.65
C THR A 110 24.58 18.55 -6.45
N GLU A 111 23.72 18.10 -7.37
CA GLU A 111 22.27 18.24 -7.20
C GLU A 111 21.79 17.44 -5.97
N CYS A 112 20.73 17.92 -5.31
CA CYS A 112 20.11 17.19 -4.21
C CYS A 112 19.06 16.20 -4.73
N TYR A 113 18.57 15.33 -3.83
CA TYR A 113 17.58 14.30 -4.17
C TYR A 113 16.30 14.86 -4.81
N GLU A 114 15.95 16.09 -4.45
CA GLU A 114 14.70 16.77 -4.82
C GLU A 114 14.88 17.79 -5.96
N CYS A 115 16.09 17.97 -6.49
CA CYS A 115 16.33 18.87 -7.63
C CYS A 115 15.57 18.43 -8.89
N GLN A 116 15.50 17.11 -9.13
CA GLN A 116 14.75 16.54 -10.23
C GLN A 116 13.45 15.92 -9.73
N PRO A 117 12.28 16.32 -10.26
CA PRO A 117 11.01 15.76 -9.84
C PRO A 117 10.93 14.28 -10.23
N LYS A 118 10.82 13.42 -9.22
CA LYS A 118 10.59 11.99 -9.45
C LYS A 118 9.12 11.74 -9.72
N PRO A 119 8.76 10.73 -10.54
CA PRO A 119 7.37 10.36 -10.76
C PRO A 119 6.64 10.18 -9.43
N THR A 120 5.49 10.84 -9.29
CA THR A 120 4.60 10.60 -8.15
C THR A 120 3.89 9.27 -8.34
N GLN A 121 3.43 8.68 -7.24
CA GLN A 121 2.56 7.51 -7.33
C GLN A 121 1.31 7.89 -8.12
N LYS A 122 0.84 6.98 -8.99
CA LYS A 122 -0.40 7.21 -9.75
C LYS A 122 -1.56 7.45 -8.79
N THR A 123 -2.16 8.62 -8.87
CA THR A 123 -3.42 8.96 -8.21
C THR A 123 -4.57 8.78 -9.20
N PHE A 124 -5.72 8.33 -8.71
CA PHE A 124 -6.90 8.11 -9.53
C PHE A 124 -8.01 9.06 -9.07
N PRO A 125 -8.78 9.67 -9.98
CA PRO A 125 -9.90 10.53 -9.60
C PRO A 125 -10.93 9.77 -8.76
N GLY A 126 -11.47 10.41 -7.72
CA GLY A 126 -12.47 9.81 -6.82
C GLY A 126 -13.70 9.27 -7.57
N CYS A 127 -14.23 10.00 -8.55
CA CYS A 127 -15.36 9.55 -9.38
C CYS A 127 -15.04 8.25 -10.15
N THR A 128 -13.81 8.08 -10.64
CA THR A 128 -13.36 6.84 -11.29
C THR A 128 -13.36 5.66 -10.32
N ILE A 129 -12.91 5.87 -9.08
CA ILE A 129 -12.87 4.82 -8.06
C ILE A 129 -14.27 4.46 -7.55
N ARG A 130 -15.11 5.47 -7.31
CA ARG A 130 -16.44 5.35 -6.67
C ARG A 130 -17.52 4.91 -7.65
N ASN A 131 -17.56 5.50 -8.84
CA ASN A 131 -18.65 5.32 -9.80
C ASN A 131 -18.26 4.45 -10.98
N THR A 132 -17.15 4.73 -11.65
CA THR A 132 -16.87 4.10 -12.96
C THR A 132 -15.49 3.47 -13.08
N PRO A 133 -15.15 2.45 -12.27
CA PRO A 133 -13.90 1.73 -12.40
C PRO A 133 -13.83 0.97 -13.72
N SER A 134 -12.80 1.26 -14.53
CA SER A 134 -12.54 0.60 -15.82
C SER A 134 -11.36 -0.37 -15.84
N GLU A 135 -10.54 -0.39 -14.78
CA GLU A 135 -9.33 -1.20 -14.69
C GLU A 135 -9.27 -1.92 -13.33
N PRO A 136 -8.63 -3.11 -13.26
CA PRO A 136 -8.48 -3.84 -12.00
C PRO A 136 -7.85 -3.01 -10.87
N ILE A 137 -6.91 -2.11 -11.19
CA ILE A 137 -6.27 -1.25 -10.19
C ILE A 137 -7.28 -0.33 -9.51
N HIS A 138 -8.32 0.15 -10.20
CA HIS A 138 -9.37 0.98 -9.62
C HIS A 138 -10.16 0.22 -8.54
N CYS A 139 -10.45 -1.06 -8.78
CA CYS A 139 -11.12 -1.92 -7.81
C CYS A 139 -10.25 -2.22 -6.59
N ILE A 140 -8.92 -2.36 -6.79
CA ILE A 140 -7.96 -2.56 -5.70
C ILE A 140 -7.83 -1.31 -4.84
N VAL A 141 -7.73 -0.13 -5.46
CA VAL A 141 -7.72 1.16 -4.75
C VAL A 141 -9.02 1.34 -3.96
N TRP A 142 -10.18 1.05 -4.57
CA TRP A 142 -11.46 1.07 -3.87
C TRP A 142 -11.49 0.12 -2.66
N ALA A 143 -10.94 -1.10 -2.78
CA ALA A 143 -10.91 -2.06 -1.69
C ALA A 143 -9.99 -1.60 -0.53
N LYS A 144 -8.89 -0.89 -0.84
CA LYS A 144 -8.05 -0.25 0.19
C LYS A 144 -8.77 0.90 0.89
N TYR A 145 -9.47 1.75 0.14
CA TYR A 145 -10.31 2.81 0.70
C TYR A 145 -11.39 2.22 1.61
N LEU A 146 -12.02 1.12 1.18
CA LEU A 146 -13.00 0.41 2.00
C LEU A 146 -12.39 -0.12 3.30
N PHE A 147 -11.17 -0.66 3.26
CA PHE A 147 -10.48 -1.10 4.47
C PHE A 147 -10.29 0.06 5.45
N ASN A 148 -9.81 1.21 4.98
CA ASN A 148 -9.60 2.38 5.82
C ASN A 148 -10.91 2.92 6.39
N GLN A 149 -11.97 2.98 5.57
CA GLN A 149 -13.30 3.41 5.99
C GLN A 149 -13.91 2.49 7.06
N LEU A 150 -13.71 1.17 6.95
CA LEU A 150 -14.29 0.22 7.91
C LEU A 150 -13.44 0.03 9.16
N PHE A 151 -12.14 -0.15 9.01
CA PHE A 151 -11.24 -0.58 10.09
C PHE A 151 -10.14 0.44 10.41
N GLY A 152 -9.82 1.33 9.47
CA GLY A 152 -8.73 2.29 9.58
C GLY A 152 -9.17 3.69 10.01
N GLU A 153 -8.27 4.64 9.77
CA GLU A 153 -8.54 6.07 9.94
C GLU A 153 -9.45 6.55 8.79
N GLU A 154 -10.48 7.32 9.14
CA GLU A 154 -11.45 7.80 8.17
C GLU A 154 -10.86 9.00 7.42
N ASP A 155 -10.85 8.90 6.10
CA ASP A 155 -10.31 9.92 5.21
C ASP A 155 -11.40 10.27 4.17
N ALA A 156 -11.81 11.54 4.15
CA ALA A 156 -12.86 12.03 3.25
C ALA A 156 -12.50 11.83 1.77
N ASP A 157 -11.21 11.85 1.43
CA ASP A 157 -10.72 11.63 0.07
C ASP A 157 -10.76 10.14 -0.33
N GLN A 158 -11.01 9.24 0.64
CA GLN A 158 -11.10 7.80 0.46
C GLN A 158 -12.53 7.27 0.64
N GLU A 159 -13.53 8.10 0.36
CA GLU A 159 -14.93 7.68 0.38
C GLU A 159 -15.22 6.61 -0.67
N VAL A 160 -15.99 5.60 -0.28
CA VAL A 160 -16.27 4.41 -1.10
C VAL A 160 -17.67 4.36 -1.67
N SER A 161 -18.59 5.11 -1.06
CA SER A 161 -19.97 5.15 -1.48
C SER A 161 -20.11 5.90 -2.81
N PRO A 162 -21.10 5.59 -3.67
CA PRO A 162 -21.32 6.29 -4.93
C PRO A 162 -21.31 7.82 -4.78
N ASP A 163 -20.62 8.49 -5.72
CA ASP A 163 -20.47 9.93 -5.76
C ASP A 163 -21.63 10.59 -6.50
N ARG A 164 -22.42 11.39 -5.78
CA ARG A 164 -23.56 12.12 -6.33
C ARG A 164 -23.13 13.42 -7.03
N ALA A 165 -21.96 13.94 -6.69
CA ALA A 165 -21.42 15.18 -7.24
C ALA A 165 -20.66 14.95 -8.56
N ASP A 166 -20.66 13.72 -9.09
CA ASP A 166 -20.03 13.38 -10.36
C ASP A 166 -20.65 14.20 -11.51
N PRO A 167 -19.89 15.10 -12.17
CA PRO A 167 -20.40 15.92 -13.26
C PRO A 167 -20.90 15.09 -14.45
N GLU A 168 -20.37 13.88 -14.68
CA GLU A 168 -20.83 13.00 -15.75
C GLU A 168 -22.24 12.41 -15.47
N ALA A 169 -22.70 12.46 -14.21
CA ALA A 169 -24.00 11.94 -13.78
C ALA A 169 -25.15 12.99 -13.82
N ALA A 170 -24.87 14.27 -14.10
CA ALA A 170 -25.87 15.35 -14.08
C ALA A 170 -26.56 15.57 -15.45
N TRP A 171 -27.85 15.98 -15.48
CA TRP A 171 -28.59 16.19 -16.73
C TRP A 171 -28.18 17.46 -17.47
N GLU A 172 -27.95 18.53 -16.71
CA GLU A 172 -27.55 19.86 -17.20
C GLU A 172 -26.33 20.43 -16.46
N PRO A 173 -25.55 21.36 -17.08
CA PRO A 173 -24.43 22.02 -16.42
C PRO A 173 -24.83 22.73 -15.11
N ALA A 174 -26.04 23.33 -15.06
CA ALA A 174 -26.57 23.98 -13.87
C ALA A 174 -26.87 22.99 -12.73
N GLU A 175 -27.27 21.75 -13.05
CA GLU A 175 -27.41 20.68 -12.04
C GLU A 175 -26.05 20.16 -11.56
N ALA A 176 -25.05 20.12 -12.44
CA ALA A 176 -23.68 19.76 -12.06
C ALA A 176 -23.08 20.82 -11.12
N GLU A 177 -23.27 22.11 -11.42
CA GLU A 177 -22.87 23.22 -10.56
C GLU A 177 -23.65 23.21 -9.23
N ALA A 178 -24.96 23.02 -9.26
CA ALA A 178 -25.77 22.91 -8.04
C ALA A 178 -25.39 21.69 -7.17
N ARG A 179 -25.01 20.55 -7.76
CA ARG A 179 -24.55 19.36 -7.02
C ARG A 179 -23.11 19.50 -6.50
N ALA A 180 -22.24 20.20 -7.23
CA ALA A 180 -20.90 20.57 -6.76
C ALA A 180 -20.92 21.67 -5.69
N LEU A 181 -21.96 22.51 -5.67
CA LEU A 181 -22.23 23.48 -4.60
C LEU A 181 -22.88 22.82 -3.38
N ALA A 182 -23.79 21.86 -3.58
CA ALA A 182 -24.43 21.11 -2.50
C ALA A 182 -23.44 20.27 -1.68
N SER A 183 -22.30 19.85 -2.25
CA SER A 183 -21.23 19.21 -1.45
C SER A 183 -20.59 20.15 -0.41
N ASN A 184 -20.79 21.47 -0.52
CA ASN A 184 -20.31 22.46 0.45
C ASN A 184 -21.38 22.88 1.48
N GLU A 185 -22.66 22.60 1.25
CA GLU A 185 -23.80 23.10 2.05
C GLU A 185 -24.90 22.04 2.32
N ASP A 186 -24.60 20.74 2.34
CA ASP A 186 -25.58 19.70 2.74
C ASP A 186 -25.92 19.80 4.24
N GLY A 187 -26.86 20.68 4.55
CA GLY A 187 -27.66 20.70 5.76
C GLY A 187 -28.68 19.55 5.81
N GLU A 188 -28.77 18.92 6.97
CA GLU A 188 -29.96 18.25 7.53
C GLU A 188 -30.49 16.90 6.99
N ILE A 189 -29.72 16.13 6.20
CA ILE A 189 -29.85 14.66 6.22
C ILE A 189 -28.47 14.07 6.46
N LYS A 190 -28.12 13.82 7.73
CA LYS A 190 -26.85 13.18 8.10
C LYS A 190 -26.74 11.82 7.41
N ARG A 191 -25.98 11.77 6.32
CA ARG A 191 -25.51 10.52 5.73
C ARG A 191 -24.68 9.84 6.81
N VAL A 192 -25.20 8.75 7.37
CA VAL A 192 -24.46 7.92 8.32
C VAL A 192 -23.20 7.44 7.58
N SER A 193 -22.03 7.79 8.09
CA SER A 193 -20.75 7.38 7.48
C SER A 193 -20.72 5.87 7.29
N THR A 194 -19.99 5.38 6.27
CA THR A 194 -19.81 3.94 6.05
C THR A 194 -19.34 3.25 7.32
N LYS A 195 -18.47 3.92 8.09
CA LYS A 195 -17.94 3.46 9.38
C LYS A 195 -18.99 3.41 10.47
N GLU A 196 -19.75 4.48 10.64
CA GLU A 196 -20.83 4.56 11.64
C GLU A 196 -21.91 3.50 11.38
N TRP A 197 -22.27 3.32 10.10
CA TRP A 197 -23.23 2.30 9.70
C TRP A 197 -22.68 0.90 9.97
N ALA A 198 -21.41 0.63 9.63
CA ALA A 198 -20.76 -0.64 9.92
C ALA A 198 -20.75 -0.95 11.43
N LYS A 199 -20.39 0.04 12.27
CA LYS A 199 -20.46 -0.07 13.74
C LYS A 199 -21.87 -0.37 14.23
N SER A 200 -22.89 0.32 13.71
CA SER A 200 -24.30 0.10 14.10
C SER A 200 -24.81 -1.31 13.79
N THR A 201 -24.23 -1.94 12.76
CA THR A 201 -24.56 -3.31 12.37
C THR A 201 -23.69 -4.36 13.06
N GLY A 202 -22.73 -3.96 13.89
CA GLY A 202 -21.75 -4.85 14.51
C GLY A 202 -20.79 -5.48 13.51
N TYR A 203 -20.48 -4.79 12.41
CA TYR A 203 -19.68 -5.30 11.29
C TYR A 203 -20.22 -6.62 10.71
N ASP A 204 -21.55 -6.76 10.63
CA ASP A 204 -22.17 -7.95 10.04
C ASP A 204 -21.74 -8.11 8.56
N PRO A 205 -21.07 -9.21 8.19
CA PRO A 205 -20.49 -9.33 6.86
C PRO A 205 -21.53 -9.42 5.74
N VAL A 206 -22.70 -10.01 6.01
CA VAL A 206 -23.75 -10.18 5.01
C VAL A 206 -24.45 -8.85 4.74
N LYS A 207 -24.68 -8.04 5.78
CA LYS A 207 -25.18 -6.67 5.63
C LYS A 207 -24.17 -5.81 4.87
N LEU A 208 -22.89 -5.84 5.24
CA LEU A 208 -21.82 -5.13 4.53
C LEU A 208 -21.77 -5.53 3.05
N PHE A 209 -21.80 -6.83 2.77
CA PHE A 209 -21.83 -7.34 1.39
C PHE A 209 -23.04 -6.80 0.62
N THR A 210 -24.24 -6.89 1.22
CA THR A 210 -25.48 -6.44 0.59
C THR A 210 -25.45 -4.94 0.30
N LYS A 211 -25.02 -4.12 1.27
CA LYS A 211 -24.91 -2.68 1.06
C LYS A 211 -23.95 -2.35 -0.10
N LEU A 212 -22.73 -2.88 -0.05
CA LEU A 212 -21.64 -2.48 -0.96
C LEU A 212 -21.76 -3.06 -2.38
N PHE A 213 -22.20 -4.31 -2.50
CA PHE A 213 -22.23 -5.03 -3.78
C PHE A 213 -23.62 -5.15 -4.39
N LYS A 214 -24.68 -4.76 -3.65
CA LYS A 214 -26.07 -4.79 -4.14
C LYS A 214 -26.72 -3.41 -4.13
N ASP A 215 -26.87 -2.82 -2.95
CA ASP A 215 -27.68 -1.61 -2.80
C ASP A 215 -26.98 -0.38 -3.38
N ASP A 216 -25.68 -0.23 -3.13
CA ASP A 216 -24.87 0.84 -3.73
C ASP A 216 -24.78 0.69 -5.26
N ILE A 217 -24.73 -0.55 -5.77
CA ILE A 217 -24.71 -0.80 -7.22
C ILE A 217 -26.07 -0.48 -7.85
N ARG A 218 -27.18 -0.82 -7.18
CA ARG A 218 -28.53 -0.42 -7.61
C ARG A 218 -28.70 1.09 -7.59
N TYR A 219 -28.18 1.76 -6.57
CA TYR A 219 -28.16 3.21 -6.50
C TYR A 219 -27.35 3.79 -7.67
N LEU A 220 -26.19 3.23 -7.96
CA LEU A 220 -25.34 3.67 -9.06
C LEU A 220 -26.01 3.44 -10.44
N LEU A 221 -26.86 2.42 -10.60
CA LEU A 221 -27.67 2.21 -11.80
C LEU A 221 -28.73 3.30 -12.02
N THR A 222 -29.10 4.07 -10.99
CA THR A 222 -30.00 5.23 -11.15
C THR A 222 -29.32 6.38 -11.91
N MET A 223 -27.98 6.40 -11.98
CA MET A 223 -27.19 7.37 -12.75
C MET A 223 -27.05 6.91 -14.21
N ASP A 224 -28.16 6.93 -14.95
CA ASP A 224 -28.29 6.39 -16.32
C ASP A 224 -27.23 6.92 -17.32
N LYS A 225 -26.82 8.19 -17.18
CA LYS A 225 -25.82 8.83 -18.05
C LYS A 225 -24.46 8.13 -18.07
N LEU A 226 -24.00 7.61 -16.93
CA LEU A 226 -22.72 6.92 -16.81
C LEU A 226 -22.66 5.65 -17.67
N TRP A 227 -23.82 5.06 -17.96
CA TRP A 227 -23.97 3.75 -18.61
C TRP A 227 -24.33 3.83 -20.10
N ARG A 228 -24.42 5.03 -20.68
CA ARG A 228 -24.76 5.16 -22.12
C ARG A 228 -23.68 4.59 -23.04
N LYS A 229 -22.42 4.68 -22.63
CA LYS A 229 -21.25 4.23 -23.41
C LYS A 229 -20.52 3.05 -22.77
N ARG A 230 -20.91 2.66 -21.56
CA ARG A 230 -20.20 1.70 -20.70
C ARG A 230 -21.17 0.58 -20.33
N LYS A 231 -20.68 -0.64 -20.17
CA LYS A 231 -21.53 -1.73 -19.69
C LYS A 231 -21.97 -1.41 -18.25
N PRO A 232 -23.27 -1.42 -17.94
CA PRO A 232 -23.75 -1.16 -16.59
C PRO A 232 -23.30 -2.28 -15.63
N PRO A 233 -23.00 -1.94 -14.36
CA PRO A 233 -22.61 -2.91 -13.36
C PRO A 233 -23.78 -3.81 -12.97
N VAL A 234 -23.48 -5.05 -12.58
CA VAL A 234 -24.48 -6.04 -12.18
C VAL A 234 -24.43 -6.23 -10.66
N PRO A 235 -25.50 -5.88 -9.92
CA PRO A 235 -25.58 -6.09 -8.47
C PRO A 235 -25.44 -7.58 -8.11
N LEU A 236 -24.77 -7.86 -6.98
CA LEU A 236 -24.63 -9.21 -6.45
C LEU A 236 -25.56 -9.43 -5.26
N ASP A 237 -26.31 -10.54 -5.28
CA ASP A 237 -27.09 -10.99 -4.13
C ASP A 237 -26.35 -12.10 -3.37
N TRP A 238 -26.27 -11.96 -2.05
CA TRP A 238 -25.57 -12.94 -1.20
C TRP A 238 -26.16 -14.34 -1.31
N ALA A 239 -27.49 -14.48 -1.26
CA ALA A 239 -28.13 -15.79 -1.30
C ALA A 239 -28.00 -16.45 -2.68
N GLU A 240 -28.03 -15.67 -3.76
CA GLU A 240 -27.79 -16.18 -5.12
C GLU A 240 -26.34 -16.64 -5.31
N VAL A 241 -25.36 -15.83 -4.87
CA VAL A 241 -23.93 -16.20 -4.94
C VAL A 241 -23.63 -17.47 -4.15
N GLN A 242 -24.25 -17.64 -2.98
CA GLN A 242 -24.08 -18.85 -2.16
C GLN A 242 -24.75 -20.10 -2.75
N LYS A 243 -25.78 -19.93 -3.58
CA LYS A 243 -26.46 -21.04 -4.28
C LYS A 243 -25.70 -21.53 -5.50
N GLN A 244 -24.75 -20.75 -6.03
CA GLN A 244 -23.91 -21.21 -7.14
C GLN A 244 -23.15 -22.45 -6.71
N GLU A 245 -23.28 -23.54 -7.47
CA GLU A 245 -22.57 -24.79 -7.21
C GLU A 245 -21.07 -24.52 -7.17
N GLN A 246 -20.37 -25.18 -6.24
CA GLN A 246 -18.91 -25.27 -6.33
C GLN A 246 -18.60 -25.97 -7.64
N ASN A 247 -18.06 -25.24 -8.62
CA ASN A 247 -17.47 -25.89 -9.78
C ASN A 247 -16.41 -26.85 -9.26
N ILE A 248 -16.57 -28.13 -9.60
CA ILE A 248 -15.69 -29.25 -9.22
C ILE A 248 -14.23 -29.02 -9.68
N SER A 249 -13.97 -27.99 -10.49
CA SER A 249 -12.63 -27.49 -10.81
C SER A 249 -11.82 -26.98 -9.61
N ASP A 250 -12.45 -26.61 -8.49
CA ASP A 250 -11.74 -26.15 -7.28
C ASP A 250 -11.00 -27.29 -6.55
N GLN A 251 -11.28 -28.56 -6.87
CA GLN A 251 -10.57 -29.73 -6.32
C GLN A 251 -9.68 -30.48 -7.32
N GLN A 252 -9.79 -30.21 -8.63
CA GLN A 252 -9.07 -30.96 -9.67
C GLN A 252 -7.97 -30.16 -10.40
N ASN A 253 -7.77 -28.90 -10.06
CA ASN A 253 -6.63 -28.09 -10.53
C ASN A 253 -5.56 -27.88 -9.45
N GLU A 254 -5.33 -28.86 -8.58
CA GLU A 254 -4.00 -29.01 -7.95
C GLU A 254 -3.01 -29.51 -9.02
N SER A 255 -2.78 -28.68 -10.03
CA SER A 255 -1.55 -28.78 -10.81
C SER A 255 -0.43 -28.47 -9.83
N PRO A 256 0.53 -29.37 -9.56
CA PRO A 256 1.63 -29.12 -8.62
C PRO A 256 2.55 -27.95 -9.05
N ALA A 257 2.28 -27.31 -10.18
CA ALA A 257 3.06 -26.24 -10.78
C ALA A 257 2.63 -24.81 -10.41
N VAL A 258 1.44 -24.58 -9.84
CA VAL A 258 0.92 -23.22 -9.56
C VAL A 258 0.74 -23.00 -8.07
N LEU A 259 1.32 -21.91 -7.54
CA LEU A 259 1.15 -21.54 -6.13
C LEU A 259 -0.34 -21.28 -5.82
N LYS A 260 -0.81 -21.67 -4.63
CA LYS A 260 -2.23 -21.46 -4.22
C LYS A 260 -2.69 -20.01 -4.43
N ASP A 261 -1.84 -19.04 -4.10
CA ASP A 261 -2.13 -17.61 -4.23
C ASP A 261 -2.18 -17.09 -5.69
N GLN A 262 -1.69 -17.88 -6.65
CA GLN A 262 -1.75 -17.56 -8.09
C GLN A 262 -3.03 -18.06 -8.75
N GLN A 263 -3.85 -18.84 -8.06
CA GLN A 263 -5.14 -19.30 -8.57
C GLN A 263 -6.20 -18.19 -8.42
N VAL A 264 -6.99 -18.01 -9.47
CA VAL A 264 -8.18 -17.14 -9.42
C VAL A 264 -9.35 -17.98 -8.92
N LEU A 265 -9.98 -17.54 -7.83
CA LEU A 265 -11.07 -18.26 -7.19
C LEU A 265 -12.42 -17.90 -7.82
N SER A 266 -13.45 -18.69 -7.51
CA SER A 266 -14.83 -18.38 -7.89
C SER A 266 -15.39 -17.15 -7.13
N VAL A 267 -16.47 -16.57 -7.66
CA VAL A 267 -17.17 -15.43 -7.01
C VAL A 267 -17.65 -15.81 -5.61
N ARG A 268 -18.18 -17.04 -5.46
CA ARG A 268 -18.59 -17.59 -4.16
C ARG A 268 -17.44 -17.67 -3.18
N SER A 269 -16.30 -18.21 -3.61
CA SER A 269 -15.10 -18.33 -2.77
C SER A 269 -14.58 -16.96 -2.31
N TYR A 270 -14.62 -15.93 -3.18
CA TYR A 270 -14.28 -14.56 -2.77
C TYR A 270 -15.33 -13.94 -1.83
N ALA A 271 -16.62 -14.24 -1.99
CA ALA A 271 -17.67 -13.80 -1.06
C ALA A 271 -17.49 -14.41 0.35
N ASP A 272 -17.12 -15.69 0.42
CA ASP A 272 -16.78 -16.36 1.68
C ASP A 272 -15.52 -15.78 2.31
N LEU A 273 -14.48 -15.51 1.50
CA LEU A 273 -13.24 -14.87 1.96
C LEU A 273 -13.48 -13.45 2.49
N PHE A 274 -14.36 -12.68 1.82
CA PHE A 274 -14.79 -11.36 2.30
C PHE A 274 -15.46 -11.47 3.67
N SER A 275 -16.40 -12.42 3.83
CA SER A 275 -17.09 -12.62 5.10
C SER A 275 -16.14 -13.03 6.23
N LYS A 276 -15.20 -13.94 5.95
CA LYS A 276 -14.18 -14.40 6.91
C LYS A 276 -13.25 -13.26 7.33
N SER A 277 -12.73 -12.51 6.36
CA SER A 277 -11.79 -11.41 6.64
C SER A 277 -12.44 -10.27 7.43
N VAL A 278 -13.69 -9.91 7.14
CA VAL A 278 -14.45 -8.93 7.94
C VAL A 278 -14.58 -9.37 9.40
N LYS A 279 -14.93 -10.64 9.65
CA LYS A 279 -15.03 -11.17 11.01
C LYS A 279 -13.69 -11.08 11.75
N THR A 280 -12.61 -11.54 11.13
CA THR A 280 -11.26 -11.50 11.73
C THR A 280 -10.81 -10.06 12.00
N LEU A 281 -10.97 -9.14 11.05
CA LEU A 281 -10.59 -7.74 11.22
C LEU A 281 -11.43 -7.02 12.27
N SER A 282 -12.72 -7.35 12.39
CA SER A 282 -13.58 -6.80 13.45
C SER A 282 -13.13 -7.23 14.85
N LEU A 283 -12.60 -8.46 15.00
CA LEU A 283 -12.02 -8.94 16.25
C LEU A 283 -10.69 -8.23 16.56
N HIS A 284 -9.80 -8.11 15.58
CA HIS A 284 -8.54 -7.36 15.75
C HIS A 284 -8.80 -5.89 16.13
N LEU A 285 -9.85 -5.28 15.57
CA LEU A 285 -10.27 -3.93 15.93
C LEU A 285 -10.84 -3.86 17.36
N ALA A 286 -11.51 -4.91 17.83
CA ALA A 286 -12.04 -4.96 19.20
C ALA A 286 -10.95 -5.21 20.27
N GLU A 287 -9.81 -5.79 19.88
CA GLU A 287 -8.63 -5.97 20.75
C GLU A 287 -7.83 -4.67 20.95
N LYS A 288 -8.03 -3.70 20.07
CA LYS A 288 -7.41 -2.37 20.13
C LYS A 288 -8.10 -1.48 21.17
N ALA A 289 -7.39 -0.48 21.67
CA ALA A 289 -7.97 0.51 22.59
C ALA A 289 -9.11 1.29 21.90
N ASP A 290 -10.07 1.78 22.70
CA ASP A 290 -11.24 2.48 22.16
C ASP A 290 -10.81 3.70 21.33
N GLY A 291 -11.20 3.70 20.05
CA GLY A 291 -10.83 4.74 19.09
C GLY A 291 -9.55 4.49 18.28
N GLU A 292 -8.76 3.45 18.56
CA GLU A 292 -7.62 3.09 17.71
C GLU A 292 -8.07 2.43 16.39
N ALA A 293 -7.42 2.84 15.30
CA ALA A 293 -7.64 2.33 13.96
C ALA A 293 -6.65 1.22 13.60
N LEU A 294 -7.06 0.28 12.74
CA LEU A 294 -6.15 -0.65 12.09
C LEU A 294 -5.40 0.03 10.95
N ILE A 295 -4.12 -0.29 10.80
CA ILE A 295 -3.31 0.17 9.67
C ILE A 295 -3.27 -0.97 8.65
N TRP A 296 -3.55 -0.64 7.39
CA TRP A 296 -3.48 -1.64 6.32
C TRP A 296 -2.04 -2.10 6.10
N ASP A 297 -1.81 -3.41 6.18
CA ASP A 297 -0.54 -4.05 5.85
C ASP A 297 -0.75 -5.15 4.80
N LYS A 298 0.11 -5.19 3.79
CA LYS A 298 0.14 -6.20 2.73
C LYS A 298 0.60 -7.58 3.25
N ASP A 299 1.30 -7.59 4.38
CA ASP A 299 1.85 -8.80 5.00
C ASP A 299 0.94 -9.37 6.09
N ASP A 300 -0.07 -8.61 6.56
CA ASP A 300 -1.19 -9.16 7.35
C ASP A 300 -2.09 -10.03 6.45
N PRO A 301 -2.25 -11.33 6.76
CA PRO A 301 -3.12 -12.22 6.01
C PRO A 301 -4.56 -11.70 5.91
N SER A 302 -5.12 -11.17 7.00
CA SER A 302 -6.54 -10.80 7.07
C SER A 302 -6.84 -9.51 6.30
N ALA A 303 -6.00 -8.48 6.42
CA ALA A 303 -6.09 -7.26 5.61
C ALA A 303 -5.89 -7.53 4.11
N MET A 304 -4.96 -8.41 3.74
CA MET A 304 -4.73 -8.76 2.35
C MET A 304 -5.88 -9.60 1.77
N ASP A 305 -6.46 -10.51 2.55
CA ASP A 305 -7.63 -11.31 2.14
C ASP A 305 -8.87 -10.43 1.96
N PHE A 306 -9.04 -9.43 2.82
CA PHE A 306 -10.10 -8.42 2.69
C PHE A 306 -9.97 -7.63 1.38
N VAL A 307 -8.80 -7.07 1.10
CA VAL A 307 -8.56 -6.31 -0.14
C VAL A 307 -8.72 -7.19 -1.37
N THR A 308 -8.21 -8.42 -1.32
CA THR A 308 -8.31 -9.40 -2.42
C THR A 308 -9.76 -9.73 -2.76
N SER A 309 -10.54 -10.08 -1.75
CA SER A 309 -11.94 -10.46 -1.92
C SER A 309 -12.81 -9.26 -2.35
N ALA A 310 -12.70 -8.13 -1.66
CA ALA A 310 -13.48 -6.92 -1.98
C ALA A 310 -13.17 -6.39 -3.38
N ALA A 311 -11.89 -6.37 -3.79
CA ALA A 311 -11.50 -5.93 -5.13
C ALA A 311 -12.04 -6.86 -6.22
N ASN A 312 -11.93 -8.19 -6.05
CA ASN A 312 -12.42 -9.16 -7.03
C ASN A 312 -13.94 -9.15 -7.18
N LEU A 313 -14.68 -9.04 -6.07
CA LEU A 313 -16.14 -8.89 -6.12
C LEU A 313 -16.52 -7.62 -6.90
N ARG A 314 -15.81 -6.51 -6.67
CA ARG A 314 -16.02 -5.28 -7.46
C ARG A 314 -15.62 -5.45 -8.92
N MET A 315 -14.52 -6.12 -9.24
CA MET A 315 -14.16 -6.41 -10.64
C MET A 315 -15.28 -7.18 -11.34
N HIS A 316 -15.82 -8.20 -10.69
CA HIS A 316 -16.91 -9.01 -11.22
C HIS A 316 -18.19 -8.20 -11.45
N VAL A 317 -18.58 -7.36 -10.49
CA VAL A 317 -19.74 -6.44 -10.62
C VAL A 317 -19.63 -5.55 -11.88
N PHE A 318 -18.44 -5.07 -12.19
CA PHE A 318 -18.18 -4.22 -13.36
C PHE A 318 -17.81 -5.00 -14.63
N GLY A 319 -17.93 -6.33 -14.62
CA GLY A 319 -17.68 -7.19 -15.79
C GLY A 319 -16.20 -7.33 -16.17
N MET A 320 -15.29 -7.11 -15.22
CA MET A 320 -13.85 -7.32 -15.39
C MET A 320 -13.44 -8.73 -14.96
N ASN A 321 -12.34 -9.23 -15.53
CA ASN A 321 -11.72 -10.48 -15.09
C ASN A 321 -11.10 -10.31 -13.70
N MET A 322 -11.47 -11.20 -12.78
CA MET A 322 -10.88 -11.28 -11.44
C MET A 322 -9.40 -11.65 -11.51
N LYS A 323 -8.65 -11.27 -10.48
CA LYS A 323 -7.21 -11.48 -10.36
C LYS A 323 -6.85 -12.34 -9.16
N SER A 324 -5.71 -13.00 -9.26
CA SER A 324 -5.19 -13.85 -8.19
C SER A 324 -4.82 -13.00 -6.96
N ARG A 325 -4.76 -13.64 -5.79
CA ARG A 325 -4.29 -12.98 -4.56
C ARG A 325 -2.87 -12.43 -4.73
N PHE A 326 -2.02 -13.17 -5.44
CA PHE A 326 -0.65 -12.78 -5.76
C PHE A 326 -0.60 -11.47 -6.57
N ASP A 327 -1.39 -11.36 -7.64
CA ASP A 327 -1.42 -10.16 -8.48
C ASP A 327 -1.97 -8.95 -7.71
N ILE A 328 -3.04 -9.15 -6.93
CA ILE A 328 -3.64 -8.11 -6.10
C ILE A 328 -2.65 -7.65 -5.03
N LYS A 329 -1.95 -8.56 -4.36
CA LYS A 329 -0.92 -8.21 -3.37
C LYS A 329 0.18 -7.37 -3.99
N SER A 330 0.62 -7.70 -5.21
CA SER A 330 1.62 -6.91 -5.94
C SER A 330 1.15 -5.48 -6.22
N MET A 331 -0.08 -5.31 -6.71
CA MET A 331 -0.64 -3.98 -7.02
C MET A 331 -1.03 -3.17 -5.78
N ALA A 332 -1.68 -3.80 -4.80
CA ALA A 332 -2.14 -3.14 -3.57
C ALA A 332 -0.99 -2.67 -2.69
N GLY A 333 0.07 -3.49 -2.62
CA GLY A 333 1.27 -3.23 -1.83
C GLY A 333 2.35 -2.44 -2.56
N ASN A 334 2.11 -2.04 -3.82
CA ASN A 334 3.13 -1.46 -4.71
C ASN A 334 4.44 -2.27 -4.67
N ILE A 335 4.36 -3.60 -4.73
CA ILE A 335 5.52 -4.46 -4.50
C ILE A 335 6.52 -4.28 -5.63
N ILE A 336 7.67 -3.71 -5.28
CA ILE A 336 8.84 -3.63 -6.15
C ILE A 336 9.57 -4.98 -6.05
N PRO A 337 9.76 -5.72 -7.16
CA PRO A 337 10.57 -6.93 -7.15
C PRO A 337 11.96 -6.62 -6.61
N ALA A 338 12.50 -7.47 -5.76
CA ALA A 338 13.81 -7.24 -5.15
C ALA A 338 14.61 -8.55 -5.10
N ILE A 339 15.85 -8.49 -5.58
CA ILE A 339 16.73 -9.64 -5.76
C ILE A 339 18.01 -9.40 -4.96
N ALA A 340 18.50 -10.43 -4.27
CA ALA A 340 19.69 -10.35 -3.43
C ALA A 340 20.93 -9.89 -4.19
N THR A 341 21.11 -10.35 -5.44
CA THR A 341 22.24 -10.00 -6.29
C THR A 341 22.27 -8.51 -6.63
N THR A 342 21.15 -7.92 -7.06
CA THR A 342 21.05 -6.48 -7.33
C THR A 342 21.39 -5.65 -6.09
N ASN A 343 20.84 -6.03 -4.94
CA ASN A 343 21.14 -5.35 -3.67
C ASN A 343 22.63 -5.46 -3.30
N ALA A 344 23.26 -6.62 -3.51
CA ALA A 344 24.68 -6.82 -3.23
C ALA A 344 25.57 -5.95 -4.14
N VAL A 345 25.25 -5.86 -5.43
CA VAL A 345 25.96 -5.00 -6.39
C VAL A 345 25.86 -3.54 -5.97
N ILE A 346 24.65 -3.05 -5.71
CA ILE A 346 24.42 -1.66 -5.29
C ILE A 346 25.10 -1.37 -3.94
N ALA A 347 25.01 -2.26 -2.96
CA ALA A 347 25.70 -2.10 -1.68
C ALA A 347 27.23 -2.01 -1.84
N GLY A 348 27.83 -2.80 -2.74
CA GLY A 348 29.24 -2.70 -3.07
C GLY A 348 29.61 -1.35 -3.68
N LEU A 349 28.80 -0.85 -4.62
CA LEU A 349 29.00 0.47 -5.23
C LEU A 349 28.87 1.61 -4.22
N ILE A 350 27.92 1.54 -3.28
CA ILE A 350 27.80 2.52 -2.18
C ILE A 350 29.10 2.65 -1.41
N VAL A 351 29.71 1.51 -1.03
CA VAL A 351 30.99 1.52 -0.28
C VAL A 351 32.12 2.10 -1.13
N LEU A 352 32.20 1.77 -2.42
CA LEU A 352 33.21 2.32 -3.33
C LEU A 352 33.11 3.85 -3.46
N GLU A 353 31.90 4.40 -3.62
CA GLU A 353 31.69 5.85 -3.64
C GLU A 353 32.00 6.47 -2.25
N GLY A 354 31.63 5.80 -1.16
CA GLY A 354 31.98 6.24 0.20
C GLY A 354 33.48 6.37 0.44
N LEU A 355 34.28 5.43 -0.05
CA LEU A 355 35.75 5.50 0.04
C LEU A 355 36.33 6.70 -0.72
N LYS A 356 35.75 7.07 -1.88
CA LYS A 356 36.16 8.26 -2.62
C LYS A 356 35.88 9.53 -1.83
N ILE A 357 34.68 9.64 -1.25
CA ILE A 357 34.27 10.78 -0.42
C ILE A 357 35.23 10.94 0.78
N LEU A 358 35.48 9.85 1.52
CA LEU A 358 36.37 9.86 2.69
C LEU A 358 37.84 10.16 2.33
N SER A 359 38.24 9.89 1.08
CA SER A 359 39.57 10.24 0.56
C SER A 359 39.66 11.68 0.01
N GLY A 360 38.60 12.49 0.13
CA GLY A 360 38.53 13.84 -0.42
C GLY A 360 38.40 13.91 -1.93
N LYS A 361 38.09 12.80 -2.61
CA LYS A 361 38.00 12.67 -4.08
C LYS A 361 36.56 12.73 -4.57
N ILE A 362 35.82 13.76 -4.12
CA ILE A 362 34.40 13.89 -4.46
C ILE A 362 34.17 14.14 -5.95
N ASP A 363 35.15 14.73 -6.64
CA ASP A 363 35.21 14.94 -8.08
C ASP A 363 35.22 13.62 -8.88
N GLN A 364 35.66 12.52 -8.25
CA GLN A 364 35.67 11.18 -8.85
C GLN A 364 34.38 10.39 -8.59
N CYS A 365 33.46 10.96 -7.80
CA CYS A 365 32.18 10.34 -7.53
C CYS A 365 31.30 10.41 -8.77
N ARG A 366 30.51 9.35 -9.01
CA ARG A 366 29.64 9.27 -10.18
C ARG A 366 28.28 8.70 -9.83
N THR A 367 27.27 9.10 -10.60
CA THR A 367 26.03 8.34 -10.66
C THR A 367 26.28 7.06 -11.46
N VAL A 368 25.98 5.91 -10.86
CA VAL A 368 26.11 4.59 -11.49
C VAL A 368 24.72 3.96 -11.47
N SER A 369 24.26 3.42 -12.60
CA SER A 369 22.91 2.87 -12.81
C SER A 369 22.92 1.59 -13.64
#